data_AF-A0A062V3A8-F1
#
_entry.id   AF-A0A062V3A8-F1
#
_cell.length_a   1.000
_cell.length_b   1.000
_cell.length_c   1.000
_cell.angle_alpha   90.00
_cell.angle_beta   90.00
_cell.angle_gamma   90.00
#
_symmetry.space_group_name_H-M   'P 1'
#
loop_
_entity.id
_entity.type
_entity.pdbx_description
1 polymer ?
#
loop_
_entity_poly.entity_id
_entity_poly.type
_entity_poly.pdbx_seq_one_letter_code
_entity_poly.pdbx_strand_id
1 'polypeptide(L)'
;MARFLILWRVDTMKVPESPEEQMTLSTKLMNMVKEDLKRGMLDWGGFVGGHVGYAIAEGTEQEIALALAKYSPYIKFKVNPVLSVSQVDEIMKAMSKA
;
A
#
# COMPACT_ATOMS: atom_id res chain seq x y z
N MET A 1 8.48 -14.54 1.14
CA MET A 1 8.31 -13.51 0.09
C MET A 1 8.75 -12.18 0.64
N ALA A 2 9.07 -11.20 -0.20
CA ALA A 2 9.44 -9.87 0.30
C ALA A 2 8.21 -9.19 0.91
N ARG A 3 8.40 -8.49 2.03
CA ARG A 3 7.36 -7.69 2.68
C ARG A 3 7.50 -6.25 2.21
N PHE A 4 6.37 -5.58 1.98
CA PHE A 4 6.35 -4.20 1.50
C PHE A 4 5.51 -3.32 2.43
N LEU A 5 6.07 -2.15 2.76
CA LEU A 5 5.31 -1.01 3.28
C LEU A 5 4.88 -0.16 2.09
N ILE A 6 3.57 -0.04 1.90
CA ILE A 6 2.97 0.71 0.81
C ILE A 6 2.27 1.93 1.43
N LEU A 7 2.82 3.12 1.22
CA LEU A 7 2.15 4.36 1.58
C LEU A 7 1.26 4.79 0.42
N TRP A 8 -0.01 5.03 0.69
CA TRP A 8 -0.98 5.45 -0.31
C TRP A 8 -1.45 6.88 -0.07
N ARG A 9 -1.75 7.59 -1.16
CA ARG A 9 -2.32 8.94 -1.14
C ARG A 9 -3.34 9.09 -2.25
N VAL A 10 -4.51 9.64 -1.92
CA VAL A 10 -5.51 10.06 -2.89
C VAL A 10 -4.98 11.26 -3.67
N ASP A 11 -5.04 11.17 -5.00
CA ASP A 11 -4.77 12.28 -5.91
C ASP A 11 -6.01 13.15 -6.01
N THR A 12 -6.07 14.23 -5.21
CA THR A 12 -7.23 15.12 -5.14
C THR A 12 -7.53 15.84 -6.45
N MET A 13 -6.58 15.90 -7.39
CA MET A 13 -6.79 16.46 -8.73
C MET A 13 -7.52 15.49 -9.68
N LYS A 14 -7.71 14.24 -9.25
CA LYS A 14 -8.39 13.18 -10.01
C LYS A 14 -9.70 12.75 -9.37
N VAL A 15 -10.09 13.39 -8.28
CA VAL A 15 -11.34 13.15 -7.57
C VAL A 15 -12.44 14.06 -8.17
N PRO A 16 -13.68 13.57 -8.36
CA PRO A 16 -14.78 14.40 -8.84
C PRO A 16 -15.12 15.57 -7.91
N GLU A 17 -15.72 16.64 -8.43
CA GLU A 17 -16.10 17.80 -7.62
C GLU A 17 -17.40 17.58 -6.82
N SER A 18 -18.33 16.78 -7.37
CA SER A 18 -19.61 16.49 -6.73
C SER A 18 -19.44 15.61 -5.48
N PRO A 19 -20.01 15.96 -4.32
CA PRO A 19 -19.97 15.12 -3.12
C PRO A 19 -20.53 13.70 -3.34
N GLU A 20 -21.56 13.57 -4.19
CA GLU A 20 -22.17 12.27 -4.50
C GLU A 20 -21.22 11.37 -5.31
N GLU A 21 -20.55 11.95 -6.31
CA GLU A 21 -19.56 11.25 -7.12
C GLU A 21 -18.31 10.89 -6.30
N GLN A 22 -17.91 11.75 -5.37
CA GLN A 22 -16.85 11.48 -4.41
C GLN A 22 -17.18 10.29 -3.51
N MET A 23 -18.40 10.22 -2.98
CA MET A 23 -18.85 9.11 -2.15
C MET A 23 -18.88 7.80 -2.95
N THR A 24 -19.33 7.86 -4.19
CA THR A 24 -19.37 6.71 -5.11
C THR A 24 -17.96 6.19 -5.40
N LEU A 25 -17.02 7.08 -5.72
CA LEU A 25 -15.61 6.73 -5.93
C LEU A 25 -14.99 6.14 -4.67
N SER A 26 -15.20 6.78 -3.52
CA SER A 26 -14.66 6.32 -2.23
C SER A 26 -15.17 4.93 -1.88
N THR A 27 -16.47 4.68 -2.09
CA THR A 27 -17.08 3.36 -1.87
C THR A 27 -16.48 2.30 -2.78
N LYS A 28 -16.28 2.61 -4.07
CA LYS A 28 -15.64 1.72 -5.03
C LYS A 28 -14.21 1.36 -4.60
N LEU A 29 -13.40 2.36 -4.23
CA LEU A 29 -12.02 2.16 -3.78
C LEU A 29 -11.98 1.32 -2.50
N MET A 30 -12.88 1.57 -1.54
CA MET A 30 -12.95 0.78 -0.31
C MET A 30 -13.37 -0.67 -0.56
N ASN A 31 -14.22 -0.95 -1.54
CA ASN A 31 -14.55 -2.33 -1.91
C ASN A 31 -13.33 -3.06 -2.49
N MET A 32 -12.52 -2.39 -3.32
CA MET A 32 -11.26 -2.95 -3.82
C MET A 32 -10.28 -3.27 -2.70
N VAL A 33 -10.18 -2.42 -1.67
CA VAL A 33 -9.34 -2.66 -0.49
C VAL A 33 -9.82 -3.89 0.27
N LYS A 34 -11.14 -4.02 0.50
CA LYS A 34 -11.72 -5.20 1.16
C LYS A 34 -11.44 -6.49 0.40
N GLU A 35 -11.43 -6.43 -0.93
CA GLU A 35 -11.04 -7.58 -1.76
C GLU A 35 -9.55 -7.92 -1.62
N ASP A 36 -8.67 -6.93 -1.56
CA ASP A 36 -7.23 -7.17 -1.37
C ASP A 36 -6.92 -7.75 0.00
N LEU A 37 -7.59 -7.29 1.06
CA LEU A 37 -7.51 -7.88 2.40
C LEU A 37 -7.90 -9.37 2.39
N LYS A 38 -8.94 -9.74 1.61
CA LYS A 38 -9.31 -11.15 1.42
C LYS A 38 -8.29 -11.94 0.61
N ARG A 39 -7.52 -11.28 -0.26
CA ARG A 39 -6.50 -11.89 -1.14
C ARG A 39 -5.10 -11.93 -0.54
N GLY A 40 -4.94 -11.54 0.73
CA GLY A 40 -3.68 -11.67 1.45
C GLY A 40 -2.91 -10.37 1.67
N MET A 41 -3.50 -9.20 1.41
CA MET A 41 -3.00 -7.96 2.02
C MET A 41 -3.05 -8.12 3.54
N LEU A 42 -1.92 -7.90 4.20
CA LEU A 42 -1.75 -8.22 5.63
C LEU A 42 -2.36 -7.17 6.54
N ASP A 43 -2.27 -5.90 6.13
CA ASP A 43 -2.83 -4.79 6.87
C ASP A 43 -3.15 -3.61 5.94
N TRP A 44 -4.10 -2.79 6.34
CA TRP A 44 -4.47 -1.55 5.67
C TRP A 44 -4.99 -0.55 6.69
N GLY A 45 -4.53 0.69 6.64
CA GLY A 45 -4.98 1.75 7.53
C GLY A 45 -4.99 3.12 6.86
N GLY A 46 -6.03 3.90 7.15
CA GLY A 46 -6.08 5.33 6.86
C GLY A 46 -5.54 6.14 8.03
N PHE A 47 -4.72 7.14 7.73
CA PHE A 47 -4.32 8.11 8.75
C PHE A 47 -5.49 9.05 9.06
N VAL A 48 -5.56 9.53 10.30
CA VAL A 48 -6.69 10.32 10.83
C VAL A 48 -6.98 11.58 10.01
N GLY A 49 -5.97 12.17 9.37
CA GLY A 49 -6.13 13.33 8.47
C GLY A 49 -6.83 13.04 7.15
N GLY A 50 -7.15 11.77 6.86
CA GLY A 50 -7.79 11.34 5.62
C GLY A 50 -6.86 11.40 4.41
N HIS A 51 -7.32 10.89 3.27
CA HIS A 51 -6.65 10.90 1.96
C HIS A 51 -5.25 10.27 1.88
N VAL A 52 -4.69 9.80 2.99
CA VAL A 52 -3.39 9.13 3.06
C VAL A 52 -3.44 7.99 4.06
N GLY A 53 -2.54 7.03 3.89
CA GLY A 53 -2.40 5.92 4.82
C GLY A 53 -1.33 4.93 4.40
N TYR A 54 -1.47 3.72 4.91
CA TYR A 54 -0.55 2.63 4.64
C TYR A 54 -1.27 1.32 4.31
N ALA A 55 -0.52 0.41 3.71
CA ALA A 55 -0.85 -0.98 3.55
C ALA A 55 0.42 -1.82 3.75
N ILE A 56 0.25 -3.05 4.22
CA ILE A 56 1.30 -4.06 4.32
C ILE A 56 0.90 -5.25 3.46
N ALA A 57 1.81 -5.69 2.59
CA ALA A 57 1.59 -6.86 1.74
C ALA A 57 2.89 -7.65 1.57
N GLU A 58 2.77 -8.92 1.20
CA GLU A 58 3.89 -9.78 0.85
C GLU A 58 3.73 -10.29 -0.59
N GLY A 59 4.85 -10.42 -1.29
CA GLY A 59 4.87 -10.90 -2.67
C GLY A 59 6.20 -10.61 -3.36
N THR A 60 6.20 -10.69 -4.69
CA THR A 60 7.23 -10.15 -5.57
C THR A 60 6.91 -8.70 -5.94
N GLU A 61 7.91 -7.94 -6.40
CA GLU A 61 7.71 -6.56 -6.85
C GLU A 61 6.66 -6.47 -7.97
N GLN A 62 6.63 -7.45 -8.87
CA GLN A 62 5.67 -7.51 -9.98
C GLN A 62 4.23 -7.76 -9.49
N GLU A 63 4.03 -8.69 -8.55
CA GLU A 63 2.72 -8.96 -7.98
C GLU A 63 2.16 -7.74 -7.24
N ILE A 64 3.02 -7.06 -6.46
CA ILE A 64 2.63 -5.82 -5.78
C ILE A 64 2.28 -4.72 -6.79
N ALA A 65 3.11 -4.51 -7.83
CA ALA A 65 2.83 -3.51 -8.85
C ALA A 65 1.49 -3.77 -9.57
N LEU A 66 1.20 -5.03 -9.91
CA LEU A 66 -0.04 -5.41 -10.57
C LEU A 66 -1.26 -5.22 -9.64
N ALA A 67 -1.14 -5.59 -8.36
CA ALA A 67 -2.20 -5.41 -7.37
C ALA A 67 -2.54 -3.92 -7.15
N LEU A 68 -1.53 -3.03 -7.21
CA LEU A 68 -1.71 -1.59 -7.02
C LEU A 68 -2.20 -0.87 -8.29
N ALA A 69 -1.95 -1.40 -9.48
CA ALA A 69 -2.29 -0.76 -10.75
C ALA A 69 -3.79 -0.44 -10.89
N LYS A 70 -4.67 -1.27 -10.33
CA LYS A 70 -6.13 -1.10 -10.38
C LYS A 70 -6.65 0.16 -9.68
N TYR A 71 -5.84 0.77 -8.81
CA TYR A 71 -6.19 2.01 -8.10
C TYR A 71 -5.80 3.29 -8.87
N SER A 72 -5.07 3.15 -9.98
CA SER A 72 -4.77 4.26 -10.88
C SER A 72 -6.05 4.74 -11.60
N PRO A 73 -6.25 6.05 -11.83
CA PRO A 73 -5.34 7.16 -11.55
C PRO A 73 -5.52 7.79 -10.16
N TYR A 74 -6.44 7.28 -9.33
CA TYR A 74 -6.92 7.95 -8.12
C TYR A 74 -5.97 7.88 -6.94
N ILE A 75 -5.15 6.81 -6.87
CA ILE A 75 -4.21 6.61 -5.76
C ILE A 75 -2.77 6.64 -6.27
N LYS A 76 -1.93 7.39 -5.57
CA LYS A 76 -0.47 7.38 -5.71
C LYS A 76 0.13 6.53 -4.60
N PHE A 77 1.16 5.76 -4.95
CA PHE A 77 1.81 4.85 -4.01
C PHE A 77 3.30 5.17 -3.88
N LYS A 78 3.82 5.04 -2.66
CA LYS A 78 5.25 4.88 -2.38
C LYS A 78 5.46 3.49 -1.77
N VAL A 79 6.17 2.64 -2.49
CA VAL A 79 6.38 1.23 -2.12
C VAL A 79 7.80 1.05 -1.62
N ASN A 80 7.96 0.50 -0.42
CA ASN A 80 9.26 0.27 0.21
C ASN A 80 9.36 -1.20 0.61
N PRO A 81 10.34 -1.97 0.10
CA PRO A 81 10.62 -3.30 0.64
C PRO A 81 11.10 -3.18 2.09
N VAL A 82 10.71 -4.15 2.92
CA VAL A 82 10.97 -4.17 4.36
C VAL A 82 11.78 -5.41 4.69
N LEU A 83 12.94 -5.20 5.30
CA LEU A 83 13.76 -6.28 5.84
C LEU A 83 13.16 -6.77 7.17
N SER A 84 13.17 -8.09 7.36
CA SER A 84 12.84 -8.70 8.65
C SER A 84 13.95 -8.43 9.68
N VAL A 85 13.61 -8.61 10.97
CA VAL A 85 14.60 -8.54 12.05
C VAL A 85 15.76 -9.52 11.81
N SER A 86 15.49 -10.73 11.32
CA SER A 86 16.52 -11.72 11.03
C SER A 86 17.46 -11.28 9.91
N GLN A 87 16.94 -10.68 8.84
CA GLN A 87 17.76 -10.15 7.75
C GLN A 87 18.62 -8.98 8.23
N VAL A 88 18.08 -8.10 9.06
CA VAL A 88 18.86 -7.00 9.65
C VAL A 88 19.94 -7.54 10.60
N ASP A 89 19.64 -8.54 11.41
CA ASP A 89 20.61 -9.19 12.31
C ASP A 89 21.78 -9.85 11.53
N GLU A 90 21.47 -10.53 10.43
CA GLU A 90 22.50 -11.11 9.54
C GLU A 90 23.43 -10.04 8.96
N ILE A 91 22.88 -8.90 8.53
CA ILE A 91 23.67 -7.75 8.04
C ILE A 91 24.57 -7.21 9.15
N MET A 92 24.05 -7.04 10.37
CA MET A 92 24.85 -6.57 11.51
C MET A 92 26.00 -7.53 11.86
N LYS A 93 25.75 -8.83 11.84
CA LYS A 93 26.80 -9.85 12.04
C LYS A 93 27.86 -9.81 10.95
N ALA A 94 27.48 -9.57 9.69
CA ALA A 94 28.43 -9.43 8.59
C ALA A 94 29.32 -8.19 8.76
N MET A 95 28.75 -7.06 9.21
CA MET A 95 29.52 -5.84 9.49
C MET A 95 30.53 -6.01 10.63
N SER A 96 30.22 -6.81 11.65
CA SER A 96 31.16 -7.05 12.76
C SER A 96 32.42 -7.85 12.39
N LYS A 97 32.45 -8.42 11.17
CA LYS A 97 33.57 -9.21 10.63
C LYS A 97 34.41 -8.44 9.61
N ALA A 98 34.04 -7.19 9.30
CA ALA A 98 34.77 -6.28 8.40
C ALA A 98 35.67 -5.33 9.20
#